data_AF-A0A2V6GIZ8-F1
#
_entry.id   AF-A0A2V6GIZ8-F1
#
_cell.length_a   1.000
_cell.length_b   1.000
_cell.length_c   1.000
_cell.angle_alpha   90.00
_cell.angle_beta   90.00
_cell.angle_gamma   90.00
#
_symmetry.space_group_name_H-M   'P 1'
#
loop_
_entity.id
_entity.type
_entity.pdbx_description
1 polymer ?
#
loop_
_entity_poly.entity_id
_entity_poly.type
_entity_poly.pdbx_seq_one_letter_code
_entity_poly.pdbx_strand_id
1 'polypeptide(L)'
;MPLYMDIHNLPEGTTPEDVAKAHAKDMETQRKYGVEYTKYWVNDTGRKVFCLAHAPSAEAAEQVHREAHGMMPEKIIEVEPDVAEVFLGGTETSPAGAVLLPGGAPNERDPGIRTILFTDVVNSTTLTQSLGDEAALAILGAHDAIVRDALSALGGREIKHTGDGIMASFVSTTGAVRCAIQIQRELDKHAQANPEHPLKVRVGAAAGEPVEQHNDLFGCTVQLAARLCSHAQPEQILVSNAIAELCIGKGLSFEDVGELTLKGFGSPVRAHAAAWRQ
;
A
#
# COMPACT_ATOMS: atom_id res chain seq x y z
N MET A 1 25.03 -6.83 -12.59
CA MET A 1 25.48 -5.45 -12.29
C MET A 1 24.66 -4.97 -11.09
N PRO A 2 25.27 -4.42 -10.03
CA PRO A 2 24.53 -3.92 -8.87
C PRO A 2 23.46 -2.90 -9.27
N LEU A 3 22.44 -2.76 -8.44
CA LEU A 3 21.33 -1.85 -8.65
C LEU A 3 21.43 -0.72 -7.62
N TYR A 4 21.24 0.51 -8.07
CA TYR A 4 21.31 1.70 -7.25
C TYR A 4 20.03 2.52 -7.38
N MET A 5 19.65 3.15 -6.28
CA MET A 5 18.62 4.17 -6.22
C MET A 5 19.26 5.51 -5.96
N ASP A 6 19.10 6.44 -6.90
CA ASP A 6 19.37 7.85 -6.67
C ASP A 6 18.15 8.54 -6.04
N ILE A 7 18.39 9.48 -5.14
CA ILE A 7 17.34 10.22 -4.42
C ILE A 7 17.65 11.70 -4.56
N HIS A 8 16.74 12.44 -5.17
CA HIS A 8 16.87 13.88 -5.40
C HIS A 8 15.79 14.66 -4.64
N ASN A 9 16.16 15.83 -4.14
CA ASN A 9 15.18 16.84 -3.73
C ASN A 9 14.84 17.74 -4.91
N LEU A 10 13.56 18.00 -5.12
CA LEU A 10 13.08 18.89 -6.15
C LEU A 10 13.02 20.33 -5.63
N PRO A 11 13.76 21.26 -6.26
CA PRO A 11 13.57 22.68 -6.02
C PRO A 11 12.10 23.09 -6.18
N GLU A 12 11.69 24.16 -5.49
CA GLU A 12 10.36 24.73 -5.69
C GLU A 12 10.16 25.13 -7.16
N GLY A 13 8.98 24.82 -7.70
CA GLY A 13 8.64 25.09 -9.10
C GLY A 13 9.13 24.07 -10.12
N THR A 14 9.96 23.09 -9.75
CA THR A 14 10.33 22.00 -10.68
C THR A 14 9.09 21.17 -11.03
N THR A 15 8.80 21.09 -12.33
CA THR A 15 7.65 20.35 -12.84
C THR A 15 8.02 18.90 -13.13
N PRO A 16 7.04 17.99 -13.18
CA PRO A 16 7.30 16.63 -13.62
C PRO A 16 7.86 16.49 -15.05
N GLU A 17 7.58 17.47 -15.92
CA GLU A 17 8.15 17.51 -17.27
C GLU A 17 9.65 17.83 -17.23
N ASP A 18 10.08 18.68 -16.30
CA ASP A 18 11.50 18.99 -16.09
C ASP A 18 12.26 17.76 -15.60
N VAL A 19 11.65 16.95 -14.72
CA VAL A 19 12.23 15.68 -14.27
C VAL A 19 12.37 14.70 -15.43
N ALA A 20 11.34 14.57 -16.27
CA ALA A 20 11.39 13.71 -17.45
C ALA A 20 12.50 14.16 -18.43
N LYS A 21 12.68 15.46 -18.63
CA LYS A 21 13.76 16.02 -19.46
C LYS A 21 15.14 15.76 -18.87
N ALA A 22 15.29 15.85 -17.55
CA ALA A 22 16.54 15.53 -16.87
C ALA A 22 16.90 14.04 -17.03
N HIS A 23 15.94 13.17 -16.77
CA HIS A 23 16.09 11.72 -16.92
C HIS A 23 16.45 11.32 -18.36
N ALA A 24 15.84 11.96 -19.36
CA ALA A 24 16.20 11.73 -20.77
C ALA A 24 17.68 12.05 -21.06
N LYS A 25 18.24 13.10 -20.45
CA LYS A 25 19.67 13.44 -20.59
C LYS A 25 20.58 12.45 -19.88
N ASP A 26 20.15 11.92 -18.74
CA ASP A 26 20.87 10.83 -18.05
C ASP A 26 20.96 9.62 -18.96
N MET A 27 19.84 9.25 -19.60
CA MET A 27 19.79 8.13 -20.54
C MET A 27 20.68 8.31 -21.78
N GLU A 28 20.90 9.54 -22.25
CA GLU A 28 21.84 9.84 -23.33
C GLU A 28 23.30 9.61 -22.91
N THR A 29 23.60 9.82 -21.62
CA THR A 29 24.97 9.81 -21.06
C THR A 29 25.35 8.45 -20.45
N GLN A 30 24.37 7.67 -19.99
CA GLN A 30 24.52 6.47 -19.17
C GLN A 30 25.54 5.44 -19.70
N ARG A 31 25.57 5.20 -21.02
CA ARG A 31 26.43 4.18 -21.65
C ARG A 31 27.93 4.46 -21.45
N LYS A 32 28.31 5.74 -21.34
CA LYS A 32 29.70 6.17 -21.15
C LYS A 32 30.28 5.65 -19.82
N TYR A 33 29.42 5.51 -18.82
CA TYR A 33 29.77 5.07 -17.46
C TYR A 33 29.35 3.64 -17.15
N GLY A 34 28.83 2.91 -18.15
CA GLY A 34 28.30 1.56 -17.98
C GLY A 34 27.03 1.52 -17.13
N VAL A 35 26.29 2.62 -17.05
CA VAL A 35 25.04 2.75 -16.29
C VAL A 35 23.85 2.46 -17.19
N GLU A 36 22.81 1.85 -16.62
CA GLU A 36 21.53 1.59 -17.26
C GLU A 36 20.39 2.02 -16.35
N TYR A 37 19.77 3.16 -16.65
CA TYR A 37 18.57 3.63 -15.95
C TYR A 37 17.35 2.84 -16.40
N THR A 38 16.52 2.47 -15.43
CA THR A 38 15.39 1.55 -15.63
C THR A 38 14.05 2.24 -15.42
N LYS A 39 13.89 2.97 -14.31
CA LYS A 39 12.61 3.56 -13.90
C LYS A 39 12.84 4.81 -13.05
N TYR A 40 11.86 5.70 -12.99
CA TYR A 40 11.85 6.79 -12.01
C TYR A 40 10.44 7.12 -11.48
N TRP A 41 10.42 7.70 -10.27
CA TRP A 41 9.22 8.15 -9.57
C TRP A 41 9.36 9.60 -9.16
N VAL A 42 8.24 10.31 -9.13
CA VAL A 42 8.16 11.68 -8.66
C VAL A 42 7.15 11.74 -7.52
N ASN A 43 7.62 12.08 -6.33
CA ASN A 43 6.76 12.44 -5.21
C ASN A 43 6.57 13.96 -5.22
N ASP A 44 5.51 14.41 -5.88
CA ASP A 44 5.21 15.84 -6.02
C ASP A 44 4.94 16.51 -4.66
N THR A 45 4.28 15.81 -3.73
CA THR A 45 3.96 16.33 -2.40
C THR A 45 5.20 16.42 -1.51
N GLY A 46 6.05 15.40 -1.55
CA GLY A 46 7.30 15.32 -0.77
C GLY A 46 8.49 15.99 -1.45
N ARG A 47 8.31 16.53 -2.65
CA ARG A 47 9.34 17.16 -3.49
C ARG A 47 10.58 16.26 -3.63
N LYS A 48 10.38 14.99 -3.99
CA LYS A 48 11.47 14.03 -4.23
C LYS A 48 11.36 13.34 -5.58
N VAL A 49 12.52 12.97 -6.13
CA VAL A 49 12.63 12.07 -7.28
C VAL A 49 13.51 10.90 -6.90
N PHE A 50 13.12 9.74 -7.41
CA PHE A 50 13.82 8.48 -7.22
C PHE A 50 14.08 7.90 -8.60
N CYS A 51 15.32 7.63 -8.97
CA CYS A 51 15.62 6.88 -10.20
C CYS A 51 16.43 5.63 -9.89
N LEU A 52 16.06 4.56 -10.57
CA LEU A 52 16.63 3.25 -10.39
C LEU A 52 17.56 2.94 -11.57
N ALA A 53 18.80 2.60 -11.28
CA ALA A 53 19.80 2.31 -12.31
C ALA A 53 20.71 1.14 -11.95
N HIS A 54 20.97 0.26 -12.91
CA HIS A 54 22.09 -0.67 -12.80
C HIS A 54 23.38 0.09 -13.08
N ALA A 55 24.36 -0.01 -12.19
CA ALA A 55 25.64 0.68 -12.36
C ALA A 55 26.82 -0.16 -11.84
N PRO A 56 28.04 0.06 -12.35
CA PRO A 56 29.24 -0.58 -11.81
C PRO A 56 29.54 -0.16 -10.37
N SER A 57 29.23 1.10 -10.01
CA SER A 57 29.34 1.65 -8.66
C SER A 57 28.41 2.85 -8.48
N ALA A 58 28.20 3.29 -7.23
CA ALA A 58 27.45 4.51 -6.93
C ALA A 58 28.08 5.75 -7.60
N GLU A 59 29.42 5.84 -7.61
CA GLU A 59 30.14 6.94 -8.26
C GLU A 59 29.90 6.95 -9.77
N ALA A 60 29.77 5.78 -10.41
CA ALA A 60 29.45 5.72 -11.83
C ALA A 60 28.06 6.31 -12.12
N ALA A 61 27.06 6.03 -11.28
CA ALA A 61 25.73 6.64 -11.37
C ALA A 61 25.78 8.16 -11.12
N GLU A 62 26.55 8.62 -10.13
CA GLU A 62 26.75 10.06 -9.88
C GLU A 62 27.37 10.79 -11.07
N GLN A 63 28.32 10.16 -11.78
CA GLN A 63 28.99 10.79 -12.92
C GLN A 63 28.05 11.02 -14.11
N VAL A 64 27.03 10.17 -14.29
CA VAL A 64 26.01 10.41 -15.32
C VAL A 64 25.31 11.73 -15.03
N HIS A 65 24.73 11.90 -13.85
CA HIS A 65 24.01 13.13 -13.50
C HIS A 65 24.90 14.37 -13.59
N ARG A 66 26.16 14.26 -13.11
CA ARG A 66 27.13 15.34 -13.14
C ARG A 66 27.41 15.84 -14.56
N GLU A 67 27.55 14.93 -15.52
CA GLU A 67 27.81 15.26 -16.93
C GLU A 67 26.53 15.65 -17.68
N ALA A 68 25.41 14.98 -17.41
CA ALA A 68 24.16 15.15 -18.14
C ALA A 68 23.48 16.50 -17.86
N HIS A 69 23.37 16.89 -16.58
CA HIS A 69 22.66 18.11 -16.20
C HIS A 69 23.16 18.78 -14.91
N GLY A 70 24.12 18.17 -14.20
CA GLY A 70 24.76 18.73 -13.01
C GLY A 70 23.88 18.77 -11.75
N MET A 71 22.67 18.21 -11.79
CA MET A 71 21.82 18.08 -10.60
C MET A 71 22.23 16.80 -9.90
N MET A 72 22.90 16.92 -8.76
CA MET A 72 23.40 15.77 -8.04
C MET A 72 22.32 15.19 -7.13
N PRO A 73 22.24 13.86 -7.00
CA PRO A 73 21.41 13.26 -5.97
C PRO A 73 21.87 13.67 -4.59
N GLU A 74 20.90 13.81 -3.68
CA GLU A 74 21.16 13.98 -2.25
C GLU A 74 21.80 12.70 -1.68
N LYS A 75 21.38 11.54 -2.21
CA LYS A 75 21.86 10.24 -1.77
C LYS A 75 21.79 9.24 -2.92
N ILE A 76 22.80 8.39 -3.03
CA ILE A 76 22.72 7.15 -3.81
C ILE A 76 22.87 5.99 -2.83
N ILE A 77 21.97 5.02 -2.92
CA ILE A 77 22.02 3.79 -2.14
C ILE A 77 22.03 2.59 -3.07
N GLU A 78 22.87 1.60 -2.76
CA GLU A 78 22.73 0.29 -3.39
C GLU A 78 21.46 -0.36 -2.87
N VAL A 79 20.69 -0.97 -3.77
CA VAL A 79 19.44 -1.64 -3.46
C VAL A 79 19.50 -3.06 -4.01
N GLU A 80 19.00 -4.01 -3.24
CA GLU A 80 18.89 -5.39 -3.74
C GLU A 80 17.85 -5.42 -4.88
N PRO A 81 18.13 -6.04 -6.04
CA PRO A 81 17.23 -6.05 -7.19
C PRO A 81 15.82 -6.52 -6.87
N ASP A 82 15.73 -7.62 -6.13
CA ASP A 82 14.45 -8.16 -5.69
C ASP A 82 13.72 -7.13 -4.84
N VAL A 83 14.41 -6.45 -3.90
CA VAL A 83 13.86 -5.39 -3.05
C VAL A 83 13.44 -4.16 -3.85
N ALA A 84 14.14 -3.80 -4.92
CA ALA A 84 13.79 -2.64 -5.74
C ALA A 84 12.51 -2.89 -6.57
N GLU A 85 12.37 -4.05 -7.19
CA GLU A 85 11.12 -4.38 -7.92
C GLU A 85 9.92 -4.45 -6.98
N VAL A 86 10.15 -5.03 -5.82
CA VAL A 86 9.28 -5.14 -4.65
C VAL A 86 8.90 -3.71 -4.22
N PHE A 87 9.82 -2.80 -3.87
CA PHE A 87 9.49 -1.47 -3.33
C PHE A 87 8.92 -0.47 -4.34
N LEU A 88 9.20 -0.67 -5.63
CA LEU A 88 8.99 0.36 -6.63
C LEU A 88 7.92 0.01 -7.66
N GLY A 89 7.32 -1.17 -7.51
CA GLY A 89 6.20 -1.64 -8.31
C GLY A 89 6.64 -2.36 -9.58
N GLY A 90 6.11 -3.57 -9.76
CA GLY A 90 6.21 -4.36 -10.99
C GLY A 90 5.24 -3.91 -12.09
N THR A 91 5.19 -2.62 -12.42
CA THR A 91 4.23 -2.06 -13.39
C THR A 91 4.88 -1.39 -14.60
N GLU A 92 4.07 -1.24 -15.65
CA GLU A 92 4.43 -0.64 -16.95
C GLU A 92 4.96 0.79 -16.80
N THR A 93 5.95 1.14 -17.61
CA THR A 93 6.49 2.49 -17.70
C THR A 93 5.97 3.18 -18.95
N SER A 94 5.72 4.50 -18.86
CA SER A 94 5.56 5.33 -20.05
C SER A 94 6.84 5.32 -20.90
N PRO A 95 6.80 5.79 -22.17
CA PRO A 95 8.01 5.94 -22.99
C PRO A 95 9.08 6.84 -22.37
N ALA A 96 8.71 7.68 -21.40
CA ALA A 96 9.63 8.53 -20.66
C ALA A 96 10.27 7.83 -19.45
N GLY A 97 9.84 6.61 -19.08
CA GLY A 97 10.34 5.85 -17.92
C GLY A 97 9.53 6.00 -16.62
N ALA A 98 8.42 6.75 -16.66
CA ALA A 98 7.57 6.99 -15.48
C ALA A 98 6.64 5.79 -15.23
N VAL A 99 6.55 5.34 -13.98
CA VAL A 99 5.66 4.23 -13.60
C VAL A 99 4.19 4.65 -13.64
N LEU A 100 3.38 3.81 -14.30
CA LEU A 100 1.94 4.05 -14.51
C LEU A 100 1.08 3.26 -13.52
N LEU A 101 -0.10 3.80 -13.19
CA LEU A 101 -1.11 3.09 -12.41
C LEU A 101 -1.64 1.87 -13.18
N PRO A 102 -1.59 0.67 -12.60
CA PRO A 102 -2.16 -0.51 -13.24
C PRO A 102 -3.68 -0.37 -13.38
N GLY A 103 -4.19 -0.43 -14.62
CA GLY A 103 -5.61 -0.28 -14.95
C GLY A 103 -6.14 1.18 -14.91
N GLY A 104 -5.27 2.16 -14.71
CA GLY A 104 -5.61 3.59 -14.74
C GLY A 104 -5.73 4.17 -16.15
N ALA A 105 -6.10 5.45 -16.24
CA ALA A 105 -6.12 6.15 -17.52
C ALA A 105 -4.71 6.23 -18.14
N PRO A 106 -4.58 6.35 -19.48
CA PRO A 106 -3.27 6.55 -20.11
C PRO A 106 -2.56 7.76 -19.48
N ASN A 107 -1.34 7.56 -18.97
CA ASN A 107 -0.48 8.53 -18.27
C ASN A 107 -0.84 8.85 -16.80
N GLU A 108 -1.75 8.10 -16.17
CA GLU A 108 -2.01 8.26 -14.73
C GLU A 108 -0.85 7.68 -13.91
N ARG A 109 -0.25 8.51 -13.06
CA ARG A 109 1.00 8.20 -12.34
C ARG A 109 0.72 7.49 -11.03
N ASP A 110 1.55 6.51 -10.72
CA ASP A 110 1.47 5.78 -9.46
C ASP A 110 2.25 6.52 -8.34
N PRO A 111 1.58 6.98 -7.26
CA PRO A 111 2.25 7.67 -6.17
C PRO A 111 3.04 6.73 -5.22
N GLY A 112 2.99 5.40 -5.42
CA GLY A 112 3.66 4.41 -4.57
C GLY A 112 2.99 4.18 -3.20
N ILE A 113 2.21 5.15 -2.70
CA ILE A 113 1.43 5.00 -1.47
C ILE A 113 0.19 4.13 -1.73
N ARG A 114 -0.08 3.22 -0.80
CA ARG A 114 -1.31 2.43 -0.73
C ARG A 114 -1.84 2.41 0.69
N THR A 115 -3.15 2.21 0.79
CA THR A 115 -3.80 1.79 2.02
C THR A 115 -4.06 0.29 1.94
N ILE A 116 -3.45 -0.46 2.84
CA ILE A 116 -3.66 -1.90 2.99
C ILE A 116 -4.75 -2.13 4.01
N LEU A 117 -5.70 -3.01 3.70
CA LEU A 117 -6.79 -3.42 4.57
C LEU A 117 -6.75 -4.94 4.71
N PHE A 118 -6.89 -5.42 5.94
CA PHE A 118 -7.12 -6.81 6.26
C PHE A 118 -8.47 -6.96 6.93
N THR A 119 -9.26 -7.95 6.50
CA THR A 119 -10.37 -8.49 7.27
C THR A 119 -9.95 -9.82 7.89
N ASP A 120 -10.58 -10.19 8.99
CA ASP A 120 -10.41 -11.50 9.61
C ASP A 120 -11.66 -11.91 10.39
N VAL A 121 -12.15 -13.13 10.17
CA VAL A 121 -13.35 -13.68 10.79
C VAL A 121 -13.05 -14.07 12.23
N VAL A 122 -13.84 -13.53 13.15
CA VAL A 122 -13.68 -13.77 14.58
C VAL A 122 -14.02 -15.24 14.89
N ASN A 123 -13.12 -15.91 15.62
CA ASN A 123 -13.26 -17.31 16.06
C ASN A 123 -13.48 -18.30 14.90
N SER A 124 -12.93 -18.03 13.71
CA SER A 124 -13.01 -18.88 12.52
C SER A 124 -12.71 -20.36 12.80
N THR A 125 -11.62 -20.64 13.53
CA THR A 125 -11.21 -22.01 13.87
C THR A 125 -12.22 -22.71 14.78
N THR A 126 -12.75 -22.02 15.78
CA THR A 126 -13.78 -22.58 16.67
C THR A 126 -15.06 -22.87 15.90
N LEU A 127 -15.42 -21.97 14.98
CA LEU A 127 -16.59 -22.10 14.13
C LEU A 127 -16.51 -23.36 13.25
N THR A 128 -15.35 -23.63 12.63
CA THR A 128 -15.10 -24.88 11.90
C THR A 128 -15.20 -26.11 12.80
N GLN A 129 -14.59 -26.08 13.98
CA GLN A 129 -14.64 -27.22 14.91
C GLN A 129 -16.06 -27.51 15.42
N SER A 130 -16.88 -26.49 15.63
CA SER A 130 -18.23 -26.64 16.19
C SER A 130 -19.29 -26.97 15.14
N LEU A 131 -19.19 -26.39 13.94
CA LEU A 131 -20.22 -26.52 12.90
C LEU A 131 -19.85 -27.51 11.79
N GLY A 132 -18.59 -27.92 11.72
CA GLY A 132 -18.05 -28.72 10.63
C GLY A 132 -17.67 -27.89 9.40
N ASP A 133 -16.92 -28.52 8.50
CA ASP A 133 -16.28 -27.85 7.36
C ASP A 133 -17.29 -27.21 6.39
N GLU A 134 -18.39 -27.90 6.09
CA GLU A 134 -19.40 -27.41 5.13
C GLU A 134 -20.09 -26.12 5.62
N ALA A 135 -20.50 -26.09 6.89
CA ALA A 135 -21.16 -24.92 7.48
C ALA A 135 -20.18 -23.75 7.64
N ALA A 136 -18.93 -24.02 8.01
CA ALA A 136 -17.89 -23.00 8.06
C ALA A 136 -17.59 -22.41 6.67
N LEU A 137 -17.57 -23.24 5.63
CA LEU A 137 -17.40 -22.78 4.25
C LEU A 137 -18.55 -21.89 3.78
N ALA A 138 -19.79 -22.21 4.16
CA ALA A 138 -20.95 -21.36 3.85
C ALA A 138 -20.84 -19.97 4.52
N ILE A 139 -20.40 -19.93 5.78
CA ILE A 139 -20.19 -18.69 6.53
C ILE A 139 -19.04 -17.86 5.93
N LEU A 140 -17.95 -18.51 5.53
CA LEU A 140 -16.86 -17.86 4.82
C LEU A 140 -17.30 -17.34 3.44
N GLY A 141 -18.18 -18.05 2.74
CA GLY A 141 -18.79 -17.57 1.50
C GLY A 141 -19.61 -16.29 1.69
N ALA A 142 -20.35 -16.17 2.79
CA ALA A 142 -21.08 -14.95 3.12
C ALA A 142 -20.13 -13.77 3.45
N HIS A 143 -19.04 -14.04 4.20
CA HIS A 143 -17.96 -13.08 4.42
C HIS A 143 -17.41 -12.55 3.09
N ASP A 144 -17.00 -13.46 2.22
CA ASP A 144 -16.36 -13.15 0.95
C ASP A 144 -17.23 -12.32 0.04
N ALA A 145 -18.52 -12.65 -0.06
CA ALA A 145 -19.47 -11.90 -0.86
C ALA A 145 -19.59 -10.44 -0.35
N ILE A 146 -19.80 -10.26 0.95
CA ILE A 146 -19.95 -8.93 1.55
C ILE A 146 -18.68 -8.08 1.37
N VAL A 147 -17.51 -8.68 1.59
CA VAL A 147 -16.24 -7.96 1.44
C VAL A 147 -16.01 -7.60 -0.03
N ARG A 148 -16.17 -8.53 -0.98
CA ARG A 148 -15.95 -8.27 -2.41
C ARG A 148 -16.91 -7.22 -2.98
N ASP A 149 -18.16 -7.22 -2.54
CA ASP A 149 -19.13 -6.19 -2.92
C ASP A 149 -18.70 -4.80 -2.42
N ALA A 150 -18.23 -4.70 -1.17
CA ALA A 150 -17.72 -3.45 -0.61
C ALA A 150 -16.42 -2.99 -1.29
N LEU A 151 -15.52 -3.91 -1.64
CA LEU A 151 -14.29 -3.60 -2.39
C LEU A 151 -14.63 -3.03 -3.76
N SER A 152 -15.51 -3.70 -4.50
CA SER A 152 -15.97 -3.28 -5.84
C SER A 152 -16.61 -1.89 -5.79
N ALA A 153 -17.46 -1.62 -4.80
CA ALA A 153 -18.16 -0.34 -4.66
C ALA A 153 -17.25 0.84 -4.30
N LEU A 154 -16.11 0.60 -3.65
CA LEU A 154 -15.28 1.65 -3.03
C LEU A 154 -13.83 1.68 -3.54
N GLY A 155 -13.58 1.02 -4.68
CA GLY A 155 -12.29 1.08 -5.38
C GLY A 155 -11.18 0.29 -4.69
N GLY A 156 -11.52 -0.82 -4.05
CA GLY A 156 -10.58 -1.75 -3.46
C GLY A 156 -10.16 -2.84 -4.44
N ARG A 157 -8.87 -3.19 -4.43
CA ARG A 157 -8.31 -4.35 -5.14
C ARG A 157 -8.05 -5.46 -4.14
N GLU A 158 -8.75 -6.58 -4.25
CA GLU A 158 -8.40 -7.80 -3.53
C GLU A 158 -7.00 -8.26 -3.97
N ILE A 159 -6.10 -8.46 -3.00
CA ILE A 159 -4.75 -8.97 -3.24
C ILE A 159 -4.74 -10.48 -3.10
N LYS A 160 -5.26 -10.97 -1.97
CA LYS A 160 -5.40 -12.41 -1.72
C LYS A 160 -6.38 -12.68 -0.58
N HIS A 161 -6.87 -13.91 -0.56
CA HIS A 161 -7.59 -14.48 0.56
C HIS A 161 -6.61 -15.10 1.56
N THR A 162 -6.79 -14.87 2.87
CA THR A 162 -5.89 -15.35 3.94
C THR A 162 -6.36 -16.65 4.61
N GLY A 163 -7.54 -17.15 4.21
CA GLY A 163 -8.14 -18.38 4.73
C GLY A 163 -9.42 -18.10 5.51
N ASP A 164 -9.38 -17.12 6.40
CA ASP A 164 -10.50 -16.61 7.19
C ASP A 164 -10.67 -15.09 7.05
N GLY A 165 -10.09 -14.52 6.00
CA GLY A 165 -10.05 -13.09 5.79
C GLY A 165 -9.56 -12.72 4.40
N ILE A 166 -9.56 -11.43 4.11
CA ILE A 166 -9.12 -10.87 2.83
C ILE A 166 -8.09 -9.78 3.08
N MET A 167 -7.02 -9.81 2.31
CA MET A 167 -6.10 -8.70 2.14
C MET A 167 -6.49 -7.91 0.90
N ALA A 168 -6.71 -6.61 1.07
CA ALA A 168 -7.04 -5.69 -0.01
C ALA A 168 -6.14 -4.45 0.00
N SER A 169 -6.05 -3.78 -1.14
CA SER A 169 -5.29 -2.55 -1.32
C SER A 169 -6.16 -1.47 -1.95
N PHE A 170 -5.87 -0.22 -1.59
CA PHE A 170 -6.56 0.96 -2.08
C PHE A 170 -5.56 2.06 -2.39
N VAL A 171 -5.81 2.81 -3.47
CA VAL A 171 -5.15 4.10 -3.71
C VAL A 171 -5.73 5.17 -2.80
N SER A 172 -7.05 5.13 -2.55
CA SER A 172 -7.75 6.09 -1.68
C SER A 172 -7.85 5.60 -0.24
N THR A 173 -7.18 6.29 0.69
CA THR A 173 -7.31 6.03 2.13
C THR A 173 -8.73 6.22 2.64
N THR A 174 -9.42 7.25 2.15
CA THR A 174 -10.84 7.47 2.50
C THR A 174 -11.72 6.34 1.95
N GLY A 175 -11.43 5.83 0.75
CA GLY A 175 -12.11 4.68 0.16
C GLY A 175 -11.95 3.42 1.02
N ALA A 176 -10.72 3.14 1.47
CA ALA A 176 -10.43 2.01 2.35
C ALA A 176 -11.22 2.06 3.67
N VAL A 177 -11.25 3.22 4.35
CA VAL A 177 -11.99 3.36 5.62
C VAL A 177 -13.50 3.25 5.40
N ARG A 178 -14.03 3.86 4.32
CA ARG A 178 -15.44 3.68 3.96
C ARG A 178 -15.77 2.22 3.65
N CYS A 179 -14.85 1.49 3.03
CA CYS A 179 -15.01 0.07 2.74
C CYS A 179 -15.09 -0.74 4.02
N ALA A 180 -14.16 -0.52 4.95
CA ALA A 180 -14.21 -1.13 6.29
C ALA A 180 -15.54 -0.85 7.01
N ILE A 181 -16.03 0.39 6.97
CA ILE A 181 -17.32 0.78 7.57
C ILE A 181 -18.48 0.05 6.89
N GLN A 182 -18.50 -0.01 5.57
CA GLN A 182 -19.54 -0.73 4.82
C GLN A 182 -19.53 -2.22 5.15
N ILE A 183 -18.37 -2.86 5.22
CA ILE A 183 -18.22 -4.26 5.62
C ILE A 183 -18.85 -4.49 7.00
N GLN A 184 -18.51 -3.67 8.00
CA GLN A 184 -19.09 -3.83 9.35
C GLN A 184 -20.61 -3.66 9.35
N ARG A 185 -21.14 -2.68 8.60
CA ARG A 185 -22.58 -2.42 8.51
C ARG A 185 -23.35 -3.55 7.81
N GLU A 186 -22.82 -4.09 6.72
CA GLU A 186 -23.47 -5.21 6.02
C GLU A 186 -23.38 -6.51 6.82
N LEU A 187 -22.29 -6.73 7.55
CA LEU A 187 -22.18 -7.86 8.48
C LEU A 187 -23.14 -7.75 9.66
N ASP A 188 -23.35 -6.55 10.20
CA ASP A 188 -24.35 -6.32 11.26
C ASP A 188 -25.77 -6.65 10.76
N LYS A 189 -26.13 -6.20 9.55
CA LYS A 189 -27.40 -6.59 8.91
C LYS A 189 -27.51 -8.10 8.69
N HIS A 190 -26.43 -8.73 8.21
CA HIS A 190 -26.38 -10.18 8.02
C HIS A 190 -26.56 -10.94 9.35
N ALA A 191 -25.92 -10.49 10.42
CA ALA A 191 -26.04 -11.07 11.75
C ALA A 191 -27.46 -10.92 12.32
N GLN A 192 -28.13 -9.79 12.08
CA GLN A 192 -29.53 -9.58 12.47
C GLN A 192 -30.48 -10.52 11.71
N ALA A 193 -30.19 -10.79 10.44
CA ALA A 193 -30.96 -11.75 9.63
C ALA A 193 -30.66 -13.23 9.98
N ASN A 194 -29.48 -13.51 10.55
CA ASN A 194 -28.99 -14.86 10.86
C ASN A 194 -28.52 -14.98 12.33
N PRO A 195 -29.42 -14.84 13.31
CA PRO A 195 -29.06 -14.73 14.73
C PRO A 195 -28.42 -15.99 15.33
N GLU A 196 -28.65 -17.17 14.73
CA GLU A 196 -28.08 -18.45 15.19
C GLU A 196 -26.56 -18.53 14.94
N HIS A 197 -26.05 -17.84 13.90
CA HIS A 197 -24.64 -17.88 13.50
C HIS A 197 -24.15 -16.47 13.10
N PRO A 198 -24.00 -15.55 14.07
CA PRO A 198 -23.61 -14.18 13.77
C PRO A 198 -22.16 -14.14 13.27
N LEU A 199 -21.99 -13.76 12.01
CA LEU A 199 -20.68 -13.54 11.41
C LEU A 199 -20.13 -12.19 11.87
N LYS A 200 -18.99 -12.22 12.55
CA LYS A 200 -18.28 -11.02 13.02
C LYS A 200 -16.88 -11.00 12.45
N VAL A 201 -16.41 -9.81 12.08
CA VAL A 201 -15.04 -9.62 11.60
C VAL A 201 -14.34 -8.53 12.40
N ARG A 202 -13.02 -8.63 12.44
CA ARG A 202 -12.13 -7.54 12.79
C ARG A 202 -11.49 -6.98 11.54
N VAL A 203 -11.19 -5.69 11.53
CA VAL A 203 -10.57 -5.01 10.40
C VAL A 203 -9.34 -4.24 10.88
N GLY A 204 -8.25 -4.37 10.15
CA GLY A 204 -7.04 -3.58 10.35
C GLY A 204 -6.62 -2.90 9.06
N ALA A 205 -6.27 -1.62 9.12
CA ALA A 205 -5.75 -0.91 7.97
C ALA A 205 -4.53 -0.05 8.27
N ALA A 206 -3.61 0.04 7.32
CA ALA A 206 -2.45 0.92 7.40
C ALA A 206 -2.18 1.58 6.04
N ALA A 207 -1.76 2.85 6.06
CA ALA A 207 -1.31 3.57 4.88
C ALA A 207 0.22 3.69 4.89
N GLY A 208 0.84 3.56 3.73
CA GLY A 208 2.28 3.67 3.54
C GLY A 208 2.69 3.22 2.14
N GLU A 209 3.95 2.88 1.96
CA GLU A 209 4.52 2.47 0.68
C GLU A 209 4.80 0.95 0.74
N PRO A 210 3.79 0.10 0.48
CA PRO A 210 4.02 -1.33 0.35
C PRO A 210 4.67 -1.62 -1.00
N VAL A 211 4.90 -2.90 -1.16
CA VAL A 211 5.91 -3.40 -2.04
C VAL A 211 5.27 -4.44 -2.95
N GLU A 212 5.09 -4.18 -4.24
CA GLU A 212 4.33 -5.03 -5.16
C GLU A 212 5.20 -6.03 -5.93
N GLN A 213 4.91 -7.33 -5.78
CA GLN A 213 5.59 -8.42 -6.48
C GLN A 213 4.60 -9.54 -6.83
N HIS A 214 4.56 -9.97 -8.09
CA HIS A 214 3.65 -11.04 -8.56
C HIS A 214 2.17 -10.81 -8.19
N ASN A 215 1.66 -9.58 -8.34
CA ASN A 215 0.32 -9.14 -7.92
C ASN A 215 0.04 -9.24 -6.40
N ASP A 216 1.08 -9.45 -5.60
CA ASP A 216 1.03 -9.48 -4.15
C ASP A 216 1.70 -8.23 -3.54
N LEU A 217 1.44 -7.94 -2.27
CA LEU A 217 2.02 -6.79 -1.57
C LEU A 217 2.77 -7.22 -0.30
N PHE A 218 3.93 -6.62 -0.07
CA PHE A 218 4.82 -6.90 1.05
C PHE A 218 5.25 -5.62 1.79
N GLY A 219 6.12 -5.79 2.80
CA GLY A 219 6.75 -4.69 3.52
C GLY A 219 6.05 -4.30 4.83
N CYS A 220 6.58 -3.26 5.47
CA CYS A 220 6.17 -2.84 6.81
C CYS A 220 4.70 -2.39 6.86
N THR A 221 4.19 -1.74 5.82
CA THR A 221 2.78 -1.31 5.73
C THR A 221 1.82 -2.49 5.77
N VAL A 222 2.13 -3.57 5.02
CA VAL A 222 1.33 -4.80 5.01
C VAL A 222 1.36 -5.47 6.38
N GLN A 223 2.56 -5.58 6.97
CA GLN A 223 2.71 -6.15 8.31
C GLN A 223 1.96 -5.33 9.37
N LEU A 224 2.00 -4.00 9.29
CA LEU A 224 1.29 -3.13 10.21
C LEU A 224 -0.21 -3.32 10.10
N ALA A 225 -0.78 -3.30 8.89
CA ALA A 225 -2.21 -3.53 8.67
C ALA A 225 -2.65 -4.90 9.22
N ALA A 226 -1.87 -5.96 8.96
CA ALA A 226 -2.14 -7.29 9.50
C ALA A 226 -2.09 -7.33 11.03
N ARG A 227 -1.11 -6.64 11.66
CA ARG A 227 -1.00 -6.58 13.12
C ARG A 227 -2.10 -5.75 13.76
N LEU A 228 -2.53 -4.65 13.14
CA LEU A 228 -3.70 -3.90 13.57
C LEU A 228 -4.96 -4.76 13.49
N CYS A 229 -5.12 -5.54 12.41
CA CYS A 229 -6.25 -6.46 12.26
C CYS A 229 -6.24 -7.52 13.37
N SER A 230 -5.08 -8.15 13.62
CA SER A 230 -4.93 -9.13 14.70
C SER A 230 -5.17 -8.56 16.10
N HIS A 231 -4.92 -7.25 16.31
CA HIS A 231 -5.12 -6.58 17.59
C HIS A 231 -6.55 -6.06 17.79
N ALA A 232 -7.28 -5.86 16.69
CA ALA A 232 -8.64 -5.35 16.72
C ALA A 232 -9.59 -6.33 17.44
N GLN A 233 -10.49 -5.76 18.24
CA GLN A 233 -11.60 -6.47 18.86
C GLN A 233 -12.63 -6.89 17.80
N PRO A 234 -13.53 -7.85 18.12
CA PRO A 234 -14.65 -8.17 17.25
C PRO A 234 -15.44 -6.92 16.86
N GLU A 235 -15.75 -6.78 15.57
CA GLU A 235 -16.48 -5.64 15.00
C GLU A 235 -15.72 -4.31 15.07
N GLN A 236 -14.43 -4.32 15.39
CA GLN A 236 -13.60 -3.12 15.45
C GLN A 236 -12.85 -2.90 14.12
N ILE A 237 -12.69 -1.62 13.75
CA ILE A 237 -11.83 -1.18 12.65
C ILE A 237 -10.67 -0.41 13.26
N LEU A 238 -9.49 -1.03 13.35
CA LEU A 238 -8.27 -0.34 13.77
C LEU A 238 -7.49 0.17 12.57
N VAL A 239 -7.06 1.43 12.65
CA VAL A 239 -6.28 2.08 11.59
C VAL A 239 -5.01 2.70 12.15
N SER A 240 -3.94 2.72 11.35
CA SER A 240 -2.71 3.46 11.69
C SER A 240 -2.97 4.96 11.82
N ASN A 241 -2.15 5.68 12.61
CA ASN A 241 -2.20 7.14 12.72
C ASN A 241 -2.24 7.87 11.35
N ALA A 242 -1.44 7.44 10.39
CA ALA A 242 -1.39 8.03 9.05
C ALA A 242 -2.77 8.03 8.35
N ILE A 243 -3.59 7.00 8.54
CA ILE A 243 -4.93 6.94 7.96
C ILE A 243 -5.83 8.00 8.59
N ALA A 244 -5.80 8.16 9.91
CA ALA A 244 -6.60 9.16 10.60
C ALA A 244 -6.25 10.58 10.13
N GLU A 245 -4.95 10.87 9.97
CA GLU A 245 -4.45 12.16 9.47
C GLU A 245 -4.84 12.40 8.00
N LEU A 246 -4.72 11.40 7.13
CA LEU A 246 -5.11 11.49 5.72
C LEU A 246 -6.63 11.65 5.52
N CYS A 247 -7.43 11.32 6.54
CA CYS A 247 -8.89 11.42 6.51
C CYS A 247 -9.47 12.68 7.17
N ILE A 248 -8.63 13.65 7.59
CA ILE A 248 -9.10 14.93 8.13
C ILE A 248 -10.04 15.63 7.13
N GLY A 249 -11.19 16.08 7.62
CA GLY A 249 -12.20 16.78 6.81
C GLY A 249 -13.01 15.89 5.85
N LYS A 250 -12.88 14.56 5.93
CA LYS A 250 -13.59 13.61 5.03
C LYS A 250 -14.93 13.08 5.60
N GLY A 251 -15.37 13.62 6.73
CA GLY A 251 -16.60 13.19 7.41
C GLY A 251 -16.48 11.81 8.07
N LEU A 252 -15.26 11.36 8.37
CA LEU A 252 -14.97 10.12 9.09
C LEU A 252 -14.60 10.46 10.53
N SER A 253 -15.04 9.64 11.48
CA SER A 253 -14.75 9.82 12.91
C SER A 253 -13.80 8.73 13.40
N PHE A 254 -12.80 9.14 14.17
CA PHE A 254 -11.77 8.28 14.72
C PHE A 254 -11.63 8.52 16.22
N GLU A 255 -11.59 7.44 16.99
CA GLU A 255 -11.26 7.45 18.41
C GLU A 255 -9.78 7.10 18.57
N ASP A 256 -9.03 7.87 19.36
CA ASP A 256 -7.63 7.58 19.66
C ASP A 256 -7.55 6.39 20.63
N VAL A 257 -6.89 5.30 20.20
CA VAL A 257 -6.69 4.08 21.01
C VAL A 257 -5.34 4.12 21.73
N GLY A 258 -4.54 5.17 21.49
CA GLY A 258 -3.20 5.33 22.04
C GLY A 258 -2.18 4.47 21.32
N GLU A 259 -1.09 4.15 22.03
CA GLU A 259 0.03 3.39 21.49
C GLU A 259 -0.15 1.89 21.72
N LEU A 260 -0.05 1.11 20.64
CA LEU A 260 -0.16 -0.34 20.65
C LEU A 260 1.22 -0.98 20.52
N THR A 261 1.53 -1.93 21.39
CA THR A 261 2.70 -2.79 21.21
C THR A 261 2.34 -3.95 20.28
N LEU A 262 2.86 -3.91 19.06
CA LEU A 262 2.55 -4.88 18.01
C LEU A 262 3.70 -5.86 17.79
N LYS A 263 3.39 -7.15 17.64
CA LYS A 263 4.39 -8.20 17.39
C LYS A 263 5.22 -7.88 16.14
N GLY A 264 6.53 -7.77 16.31
CA GLY A 264 7.50 -7.50 15.24
C GLY A 264 7.84 -6.01 15.04
N PHE A 265 7.22 -5.11 15.79
CA PHE A 265 7.54 -3.68 15.77
C PHE A 265 8.42 -3.32 16.99
N GLY A 266 9.55 -2.64 16.73
CA GLY A 266 10.51 -2.26 17.77
C GLY A 266 10.10 -1.05 18.63
N SER A 267 9.00 -0.40 18.29
CA SER A 267 8.43 0.72 19.04
C SER A 267 6.91 0.64 19.02
N PRO A 268 6.23 1.17 20.06
CA PRO A 268 4.77 1.25 20.06
C PRO A 268 4.25 2.05 18.86
N VAL A 269 3.10 1.64 18.33
CA VAL A 269 2.48 2.28 17.16
C VAL A 269 1.16 2.90 17.57
N ARG A 270 0.99 4.20 17.32
CA ARG A 270 -0.28 4.89 17.57
C ARG A 270 -1.36 4.44 16.60
N ALA A 271 -2.53 4.09 17.12
CA ALA A 271 -3.66 3.59 16.35
C ALA A 271 -4.96 4.29 16.73
N HIS A 272 -5.90 4.28 15.79
CA HIS A 272 -7.23 4.84 15.97
C HIS A 272 -8.31 3.81 15.63
N ALA A 273 -9.47 3.90 16.28
CA ALA A 273 -10.65 3.13 15.94
C ALA A 273 -11.59 3.96 15.07
N ALA A 274 -11.91 3.48 13.87
CA ALA A 274 -12.88 4.15 13.00
C ALA A 274 -14.31 3.83 13.44
N ALA A 275 -15.14 4.86 13.63
CA ALA A 275 -16.55 4.67 14.00
C ALA A 275 -17.39 4.23 12.80
N TRP A 276 -18.19 3.17 12.96
CA TRP A 276 -19.06 2.63 11.91
C TRP A 276 -20.56 2.60 12.25
N ARG A 277 -20.92 2.70 13.55
CA ARG A 277 -22.31 2.66 14.06
C ARG A 277 -23.03 4.02 14.04
N GLN A 278 -22.62 4.94 13.17
CA GLN A 278 -23.27 6.26 13.04
C GLN A 278 -24.54 6.19 12.21
#